data_AF-A0A837HUZ3-F1
#
_entry.id   AF-A0A837HUZ3-F1
#
_cell.length_a   1.000
_cell.length_b   1.000
_cell.length_c   1.000
_cell.angle_alpha   90.00
_cell.angle_beta   90.00
_cell.angle_gamma   90.00
#
_symmetry.space_group_name_H-M   'P 1'
#
loop_
_entity.id
_entity.type
_entity.pdbx_description
1 polymer ?
#
loop_
_entity_poly.entity_id
_entity_poly.type
_entity_poly.pdbx_seq_one_letter_code
_entity_poly.pdbx_strand_id
1 'polypeptide(L)'
;MMTQNSKIGLGLVAVIILVLIVFWYPSYKVQNIQNEQKDKLILDDKVYKLNKLVLAHECSQVLEEAEAYLSTNADAEQIWSALGACQFDLGKFKDAKDSFQKVLALEPENVAAKNYLKQMEFKTGEIVVTGTETPFDKIEFESRMGLNFDEILTFVKATEKPSNILEYLLASYTTTNSLDNTILFLKDALKKAGMNFTFSGAKTGTIISYGNEKERKIIMLEKKNSLVKVEMNYQKLTN
;
A
#
# COMPACT_ATOMS: atom_id res chain seq x y z
N MET A 1 -67.81 -7.75 37.68
CA MET A 1 -67.38 -8.81 36.73
C MET A 1 -66.41 -8.19 35.72
N MET A 2 -65.10 -8.21 35.98
CA MET A 2 -64.04 -7.83 35.03
C MET A 2 -62.68 -8.28 35.58
N THR A 3 -62.37 -9.59 35.62
CA THR A 3 -61.02 -10.06 36.05
C THR A 3 -60.58 -11.43 35.47
N GLN A 4 -61.34 -12.09 34.60
CA GLN A 4 -60.98 -13.43 34.12
C GLN A 4 -60.30 -13.43 32.72
N ASN A 5 -60.61 -12.46 31.86
CA ASN A 5 -60.06 -12.39 30.50
C ASN A 5 -58.63 -11.83 30.40
N SER A 6 -58.12 -11.11 31.41
CA SER A 6 -56.75 -10.56 31.38
C SER A 6 -55.68 -11.60 31.72
N LYS A 7 -55.97 -12.55 32.62
CA LYS A 7 -55.00 -13.60 33.03
C LYS A 7 -54.77 -14.66 31.94
N ILE A 8 -55.78 -14.96 31.12
CA ILE A 8 -55.69 -15.93 30.03
C ILE A 8 -54.85 -15.36 28.87
N GLY A 9 -54.98 -14.05 28.57
CA GLY A 9 -54.14 -13.37 27.58
C GLY A 9 -52.66 -13.33 27.96
N LEU A 10 -52.35 -13.07 29.23
CA LEU A 10 -50.97 -13.06 29.75
C LEU A 10 -50.31 -14.45 29.73
N GLY A 11 -51.05 -15.50 30.05
CA GLY A 11 -50.54 -16.88 29.99
C GLY A 11 -50.21 -17.33 28.57
N LEU A 12 -51.05 -16.98 27.59
CA LEU A 12 -50.84 -17.33 26.19
C LEU A 12 -49.59 -16.64 25.60
N VAL A 13 -49.38 -15.36 25.93
CA VAL A 13 -48.18 -14.60 25.51
C VAL A 13 -46.91 -15.19 26.11
N ALA A 14 -46.93 -15.59 27.39
CA ALA A 14 -45.80 -16.23 28.04
C ALA A 14 -45.42 -17.58 27.41
N VAL A 15 -46.42 -18.38 27.01
CA VAL A 15 -46.19 -19.65 26.30
C VAL A 15 -45.60 -19.42 24.91
N ILE A 16 -46.06 -18.41 24.17
CA ILE A 16 -45.51 -18.06 22.84
C ILE A 16 -44.06 -17.59 22.97
N ILE A 17 -43.73 -16.76 23.97
CA ILE A 17 -42.35 -16.32 24.23
C ILE A 17 -41.46 -17.51 24.59
N LEU A 18 -41.94 -18.43 25.43
CA LEU A 18 -41.22 -19.66 25.77
C LEU A 18 -40.99 -20.54 24.55
N VAL A 19 -41.96 -20.68 23.65
CA VAL A 19 -41.80 -21.42 22.39
C VAL A 19 -40.78 -20.75 21.49
N LEU A 20 -40.79 -19.42 21.36
CA LEU A 20 -39.80 -18.68 20.56
C LEU A 20 -38.38 -18.84 21.11
N ILE A 21 -38.22 -18.80 22.44
CA ILE A 21 -36.91 -18.96 23.11
C ILE A 21 -36.42 -20.42 23.05
N VAL A 22 -37.30 -21.41 23.21
CA VAL A 22 -36.91 -22.83 23.28
C VAL A 22 -36.72 -23.43 21.89
N PHE A 23 -37.55 -23.07 20.90
CA PHE A 23 -37.53 -23.70 19.57
C PHE A 23 -36.89 -22.84 18.49
N TRP A 24 -37.06 -21.52 18.53
CA TRP A 24 -36.62 -20.64 17.44
C TRP A 24 -35.23 -20.05 17.69
N TYR A 25 -34.96 -19.59 18.92
CA TYR A 25 -33.68 -18.97 19.27
C TYR A 25 -32.45 -19.89 19.07
N PRO A 26 -32.47 -21.20 19.43
CA PRO A 26 -31.33 -22.08 19.20
C PRO A 26 -31.06 -22.31 17.71
N SER A 27 -32.12 -22.52 16.92
CA SER A 27 -32.04 -22.71 15.46
C SER A 27 -31.52 -21.45 14.76
N TYR A 28 -32.03 -20.27 15.15
CA TYR A 28 -31.55 -18.97 14.67
C TYR A 28 -30.06 -18.77 15.01
N LYS A 29 -29.65 -19.05 16.26
CA LYS A 29 -28.26 -18.93 16.70
C LYS A 29 -27.32 -19.85 15.91
N VAL A 30 -27.71 -21.11 15.69
CA VAL A 30 -26.92 -22.07 14.89
C VAL A 30 -26.80 -21.58 13.45
N GLN A 31 -27.88 -21.14 12.83
CA GLN A 31 -27.86 -20.63 11.45
C GLN A 31 -27.00 -19.37 11.32
N ASN A 32 -27.04 -18.46 12.30
CA ASN A 32 -26.21 -17.28 12.33
C ASN A 32 -24.71 -17.63 12.44
N ILE A 33 -24.34 -18.56 13.31
CA ILE A 33 -22.95 -19.04 13.43
C ILE A 33 -22.46 -19.69 12.12
N GLN A 34 -23.32 -20.48 11.45
CA GLN A 34 -22.97 -21.08 10.16
C GLN A 34 -22.79 -20.03 9.05
N ASN A 35 -23.62 -18.98 9.05
CA ASN A 35 -23.48 -17.87 8.11
C ASN A 35 -22.19 -17.09 8.38
N GLU A 36 -21.90 -16.71 9.63
CA GLU A 36 -20.65 -16.04 10.01
C GLU A 36 -19.41 -16.85 9.62
N GLN A 37 -19.43 -18.17 9.82
CA GLN A 37 -18.34 -19.06 9.41
C GLN A 37 -18.17 -19.12 7.87
N LYS A 38 -19.28 -19.12 7.14
CA LYS A 38 -19.27 -19.12 5.68
C LYS A 38 -18.76 -17.79 5.13
N ASP A 39 -19.21 -16.67 5.68
CA ASP A 39 -18.79 -15.33 5.27
C ASP A 39 -17.30 -15.12 5.54
N LYS A 40 -16.82 -15.61 6.70
CA LYS A 40 -15.38 -15.65 7.00
C LYS A 40 -14.58 -16.49 6.00
N LEU A 41 -15.07 -17.68 5.64
CA LEU A 41 -14.39 -18.53 4.65
C LEU A 41 -14.31 -17.87 3.27
N ILE A 42 -15.37 -17.18 2.84
CA ILE A 42 -15.40 -16.42 1.58
C ILE A 42 -14.40 -15.27 1.63
N LEU A 43 -14.34 -14.55 2.76
CA LEU A 43 -13.36 -13.49 2.98
C LEU A 43 -11.93 -14.04 2.88
N ASP A 44 -11.62 -15.13 3.60
CA ASP A 44 -10.29 -15.74 3.61
C ASP A 44 -9.82 -16.16 2.21
N ASP A 45 -10.69 -16.79 1.41
CA ASP A 45 -10.38 -17.16 0.02
C ASP A 45 -10.09 -15.92 -0.85
N LYS A 46 -10.91 -14.88 -0.69
CA LYS A 46 -10.75 -13.65 -1.47
C LYS A 46 -9.47 -12.90 -1.09
N VAL A 47 -9.19 -12.80 0.20
CA VAL A 47 -7.95 -12.21 0.73
C VAL A 47 -6.74 -12.96 0.19
N TYR A 48 -6.77 -14.30 0.21
CA TYR A 48 -5.69 -15.11 -0.34
C TYR A 48 -5.45 -14.82 -1.83
N LYS A 49 -6.52 -14.78 -2.63
CA LYS A 49 -6.44 -14.47 -4.06
C LYS A 49 -5.89 -13.07 -4.32
N LEU A 50 -6.43 -12.05 -3.66
CA LEU A 50 -6.00 -10.67 -3.85
C LEU A 50 -4.54 -10.46 -3.41
N ASN A 51 -4.15 -11.01 -2.27
CA ASN A 51 -2.75 -10.92 -1.81
C ASN A 51 -1.78 -11.55 -2.81
N LYS A 52 -2.16 -12.68 -3.43
CA LYS A 52 -1.35 -13.28 -4.50
C LYS A 52 -1.21 -12.35 -5.71
N LEU A 53 -2.27 -11.67 -6.12
CA LEU A 53 -2.25 -10.71 -7.23
C LEU A 53 -1.43 -9.46 -6.90
N VAL A 54 -1.55 -8.95 -5.66
CA VAL A 54 -0.71 -7.84 -5.15
C VAL A 54 0.77 -8.22 -5.25
N LEU A 55 1.15 -9.41 -4.78
CA LEU A 55 2.53 -9.91 -4.86
C LEU A 55 3.02 -10.11 -6.31
N ALA A 56 2.10 -10.39 -7.24
CA ALA A 56 2.39 -10.48 -8.67
C ALA A 56 2.40 -9.11 -9.38
N HIS A 57 2.13 -8.01 -8.65
CA HIS A 57 1.92 -6.66 -9.17
C HIS A 57 0.81 -6.54 -10.24
N GLU A 58 -0.17 -7.46 -10.23
CA GLU A 58 -1.33 -7.45 -11.13
C GLU A 58 -2.43 -6.51 -10.60
N CYS A 59 -2.10 -5.22 -10.47
CA CYS A 59 -2.92 -4.25 -9.74
C CYS A 59 -4.29 -3.97 -10.39
N SER A 60 -4.44 -4.16 -11.71
CA SER A 60 -5.72 -3.89 -12.40
C SER A 60 -6.84 -4.83 -11.93
N GLN A 61 -6.54 -6.11 -11.76
CA GLN A 61 -7.51 -7.10 -11.27
C GLN A 61 -7.83 -6.86 -9.78
N VAL A 62 -6.83 -6.48 -8.98
CA VAL A 62 -7.03 -6.19 -7.56
C VAL A 62 -7.99 -5.02 -7.38
N LEU A 63 -7.83 -3.94 -8.15
CA LEU A 63 -8.73 -2.77 -8.08
C LEU A 63 -10.19 -3.19 -8.31
N GLU A 64 -10.47 -3.89 -9.41
CA GLU A 64 -11.84 -4.31 -9.78
C GLU A 64 -12.44 -5.27 -8.75
N GLU A 65 -11.69 -6.32 -8.36
CA GLU A 65 -12.20 -7.34 -7.46
C GLU A 65 -12.36 -6.86 -6.01
N ALA A 66 -11.47 -5.98 -5.55
CA ALA A 66 -11.56 -5.37 -4.24
C ALA A 66 -12.73 -4.39 -4.17
N GLU A 67 -12.87 -3.47 -5.14
CA GLU A 67 -13.98 -2.51 -5.19
C GLU A 67 -15.34 -3.20 -5.24
N ALA A 68 -15.47 -4.26 -6.06
CA ALA A 68 -16.69 -5.06 -6.12
C ALA A 68 -17.03 -5.70 -4.76
N TYR A 69 -16.04 -6.22 -4.03
CA TYR A 69 -16.27 -6.80 -2.71
C TYR A 69 -16.67 -5.76 -1.66
N LEU A 70 -15.92 -4.65 -1.62
CA LEU A 70 -16.09 -3.58 -0.66
C LEU A 70 -17.40 -2.82 -0.84
N SER A 71 -18.01 -2.88 -2.03
CA SER A 71 -19.36 -2.35 -2.28
C SER A 71 -20.45 -2.96 -1.40
N THR A 72 -20.22 -4.18 -0.90
CA THR A 72 -21.16 -4.92 -0.04
C THR A 72 -20.57 -5.29 1.33
N ASN A 73 -19.23 -5.24 1.49
CA ASN A 73 -18.51 -5.63 2.70
C ASN A 73 -17.49 -4.53 3.07
N ALA A 74 -17.97 -3.41 3.60
CA ALA A 74 -17.14 -2.24 3.83
C ALA A 74 -16.16 -2.36 5.02
N ASP A 75 -16.33 -3.38 5.85
CA ASP A 75 -15.57 -3.67 7.08
C ASP A 75 -14.46 -4.72 6.89
N ALA A 76 -14.21 -5.16 5.66
CA ALA A 76 -13.13 -6.10 5.35
C ALA A 76 -11.77 -5.39 5.26
N GLU A 77 -11.05 -5.26 6.39
CA GLU A 77 -9.80 -4.51 6.47
C GLU A 77 -8.67 -5.11 5.63
N GLN A 78 -8.65 -6.44 5.46
CA GLN A 78 -7.62 -7.09 4.64
C GLN A 78 -7.81 -6.73 3.16
N ILE A 79 -9.05 -6.56 2.71
CA ILE A 79 -9.37 -6.18 1.33
C ILE A 79 -9.01 -4.70 1.09
N TRP A 80 -9.31 -3.81 2.05
CA TRP A 80 -8.82 -2.43 2.02
C TRP A 80 -7.29 -2.36 2.00
N SER A 81 -6.61 -3.26 2.72
CA SER A 81 -5.14 -3.35 2.73
C SER A 81 -4.59 -3.75 1.36
N ALA A 82 -5.16 -4.77 0.72
CA ALA A 82 -4.77 -5.18 -0.63
C ALA A 82 -5.02 -4.09 -1.67
N LEU A 83 -6.18 -3.42 -1.60
CA LEU A 83 -6.52 -2.30 -2.46
C LEU A 83 -5.53 -1.14 -2.29
N GLY A 84 -5.25 -0.75 -1.05
CA GLY A 84 -4.30 0.32 -0.72
C GLY A 84 -2.89 0.02 -1.21
N ALA A 85 -2.43 -1.23 -1.09
CA ALA A 85 -1.13 -1.65 -1.59
C ALA A 85 -1.02 -1.50 -3.12
N CYS A 86 -2.03 -1.94 -3.87
CA CYS A 86 -2.06 -1.76 -5.32
C CYS A 86 -2.17 -0.29 -5.74
N GLN A 87 -3.00 0.51 -5.06
CA GLN A 87 -3.10 1.94 -5.32
C GLN A 87 -1.75 2.65 -5.05
N PHE A 88 -1.04 2.25 -3.99
CA PHE A 88 0.28 2.75 -3.67
C PHE A 88 1.30 2.39 -4.75
N ASP A 89 1.31 1.13 -5.20
CA ASP A 89 2.19 0.63 -6.27
C ASP A 89 1.94 1.35 -7.60
N LEU A 90 0.68 1.68 -7.89
CA LEU A 90 0.25 2.44 -9.07
C LEU A 90 0.48 3.96 -8.94
N GLY A 91 0.98 4.44 -7.80
CA GLY A 91 1.20 5.87 -7.55
C GLY A 91 -0.06 6.68 -7.27
N LYS A 92 -1.21 6.04 -7.10
CA LYS A 92 -2.49 6.67 -6.72
C LYS A 92 -2.52 6.97 -5.21
N PHE A 93 -1.62 7.85 -4.75
CA PHE A 93 -1.37 8.04 -3.31
C PHE A 93 -2.56 8.59 -2.54
N LYS A 94 -3.44 9.37 -3.18
CA LYS A 94 -4.68 9.84 -2.54
C LYS A 94 -5.60 8.66 -2.22
N ASP A 95 -5.90 7.85 -3.22
CA ASP A 95 -6.77 6.68 -3.08
C ASP A 95 -6.15 5.66 -2.10
N ALA A 96 -4.83 5.44 -2.19
CA ALA A 96 -4.11 4.57 -1.27
C ALA A 96 -4.20 5.08 0.18
N LYS A 97 -4.05 6.39 0.39
CA LYS A 97 -4.21 7.01 1.72
C LYS A 97 -5.60 6.76 2.27
N ASP A 98 -6.64 6.97 1.46
CA ASP A 98 -8.02 6.74 1.88
C ASP A 98 -8.25 5.26 2.25
N SER A 99 -7.74 4.33 1.44
CA SER A 99 -7.81 2.89 1.72
C SER A 99 -7.09 2.51 3.02
N PHE A 100 -5.86 2.97 3.24
CA PHE A 100 -5.13 2.65 4.47
C PHE A 100 -5.70 3.35 5.71
N GLN A 101 -6.35 4.51 5.56
CA GLN A 101 -7.11 5.13 6.64
C GLN A 101 -8.35 4.30 7.02
N LYS A 102 -9.01 3.64 6.05
CA LYS A 102 -10.06 2.66 6.34
C LYS A 102 -9.52 1.46 7.11
N VAL A 103 -8.34 0.93 6.72
CA VAL A 103 -7.68 -0.14 7.48
C VAL A 103 -7.45 0.28 8.93
N LEU A 104 -6.89 1.47 9.17
CA LEU A 104 -6.62 1.94 10.55
C LEU A 104 -7.89 2.29 11.34
N ALA A 105 -9.01 2.60 10.67
CA ALA A 105 -10.28 2.79 11.35
C ALA A 105 -10.86 1.46 11.87
N LEU A 106 -10.59 0.36 11.17
CA LEU A 106 -11.03 -1.00 11.54
C LEU A 106 -10.02 -1.68 12.49
N GLU A 107 -8.73 -1.58 12.16
CA GLU A 107 -7.60 -2.16 12.90
C GLU A 107 -6.55 -1.07 13.20
N PRO A 108 -6.72 -0.32 14.31
CA PRO A 108 -5.83 0.79 14.66
C PRO A 108 -4.37 0.41 14.84
N GLU A 109 -4.07 -0.86 15.14
CA GLU A 109 -2.71 -1.37 15.33
C GLU A 109 -2.10 -2.04 14.08
N ASN A 110 -2.75 -1.90 12.92
CA ASN A 110 -2.23 -2.45 11.68
C ASN A 110 -0.91 -1.78 11.27
N VAL A 111 0.21 -2.49 11.52
CA VAL A 111 1.57 -2.02 11.27
C VAL A 111 1.80 -1.73 9.78
N ALA A 112 1.25 -2.55 8.88
CA ALA A 112 1.42 -2.37 7.45
C ALA A 112 0.79 -1.06 6.98
N ALA A 113 -0.44 -0.77 7.38
CA ALA A 113 -1.14 0.46 7.04
C ALA A 113 -0.42 1.70 7.60
N LYS A 114 0.04 1.67 8.87
CA LYS A 114 0.88 2.74 9.45
C LYS A 114 2.15 2.98 8.62
N ASN A 115 2.81 1.91 8.17
CA ASN A 115 4.02 2.00 7.35
C ASN A 115 3.74 2.58 5.95
N TYR A 116 2.66 2.18 5.29
CA TYR A 116 2.27 2.75 3.99
C TYR A 116 1.86 4.22 4.11
N LEU A 117 1.08 4.58 5.12
CA LEU A 117 0.73 5.99 5.38
C LEU A 117 1.99 6.83 5.65
N LYS A 118 2.91 6.36 6.49
CA LYS A 118 4.19 7.04 6.73
C LYS A 118 4.94 7.23 5.40
N GLN A 119 5.07 6.19 4.58
CA GLN A 119 5.68 6.30 3.24
C GLN A 119 4.98 7.33 2.33
N MET A 120 3.65 7.48 2.43
CA MET A 120 2.88 8.42 1.63
C MET A 120 2.86 9.84 2.17
N GLU A 121 2.82 10.07 3.48
CA GLU A 121 2.99 11.39 4.11
C GLU A 121 4.31 12.01 3.66
N PHE A 122 5.33 11.17 3.59
CA PHE A 122 6.59 11.50 2.97
C PHE A 122 6.40 11.90 1.48
N LYS A 123 5.67 11.14 0.65
CA LYS A 123 5.42 11.51 -0.76
C LYS A 123 4.49 12.73 -0.98
N THR A 124 3.67 13.09 0.01
CA THR A 124 2.58 14.08 -0.12
C THR A 124 2.86 15.42 0.55
N GLY A 125 3.99 15.60 1.24
CA GLY A 125 4.54 16.95 1.38
C GLY A 125 4.88 17.43 -0.02
N GLU A 126 3.99 18.22 -0.65
CA GLU A 126 4.20 18.73 -2.00
C GLU A 126 5.58 19.39 -2.05
N ILE A 127 6.53 18.73 -2.71
CA ILE A 127 7.84 19.31 -2.93
C ILE A 127 7.62 20.39 -3.98
N VAL A 128 7.50 21.63 -3.49
CA VAL A 128 7.32 22.80 -4.35
C VAL A 128 8.70 23.21 -4.81
N VAL A 129 8.98 23.06 -6.09
CA VAL A 129 10.21 23.55 -6.71
C VAL A 129 10.10 25.07 -6.85
N THR A 130 11.04 25.80 -6.25
CA THR A 130 10.99 27.26 -6.08
C THR A 130 11.95 28.01 -7.01
N GLY A 131 12.59 27.32 -7.96
CA GLY A 131 13.56 27.94 -8.85
C GLY A 131 14.01 27.06 -10.01
N THR A 132 15.05 27.52 -10.71
CA THR A 132 15.67 26.78 -11.82
C THR A 132 16.57 25.67 -11.29
N GLU A 133 16.52 24.50 -11.92
CA GLU A 133 17.46 23.42 -11.61
C GLU A 133 18.90 23.85 -11.93
N THR A 134 19.84 23.50 -11.07
CA THR A 134 21.28 23.80 -11.24
C THR A 134 22.06 22.51 -11.36
N PRO A 135 23.16 22.45 -12.14
CA PRO A 135 23.99 21.26 -12.23
C PRO A 135 24.53 20.85 -10.85
N PHE A 136 24.59 19.55 -10.61
CA PHE A 136 25.13 18.98 -9.37
C PHE A 136 26.23 17.96 -9.70
N ASP A 137 27.22 17.84 -8.81
CA ASP A 137 28.34 16.94 -9.02
C ASP A 137 27.91 15.47 -8.88
N LYS A 138 28.43 14.61 -9.78
CA LYS A 138 28.12 13.17 -9.78
C LYS A 138 28.55 12.50 -8.49
N ILE A 139 29.80 12.73 -8.06
CA ILE A 139 30.41 12.02 -6.92
C ILE A 139 29.69 12.44 -5.64
N GLU A 140 29.36 13.72 -5.52
CA GLU A 140 28.59 14.21 -4.38
C GLU A 140 27.16 13.63 -4.36
N PHE A 141 26.50 13.51 -5.51
CA PHE A 141 25.19 12.85 -5.60
C PHE A 141 25.26 11.38 -5.17
N GLU A 142 26.23 10.63 -5.69
CA GLU A 142 26.46 9.23 -5.36
C GLU A 142 26.77 9.05 -3.86
N SER A 143 27.55 9.97 -3.29
CA SER A 143 27.81 10.05 -1.85
C SER A 143 26.51 10.25 -1.04
N ARG A 144 25.62 11.16 -1.46
CA ARG A 144 24.28 11.33 -0.84
C ARG A 144 23.43 10.07 -0.96
N MET A 145 23.53 9.36 -2.07
CA MET A 145 22.85 8.07 -2.26
C MET A 145 23.46 6.97 -1.38
N GLY A 146 24.74 7.06 -1.04
CA GLY A 146 25.48 5.99 -0.36
C GLY A 146 25.73 4.79 -1.29
N LEU A 147 25.79 5.05 -2.60
CA LEU A 147 25.89 4.03 -3.65
C LEU A 147 26.86 4.51 -4.72
N ASN A 148 27.59 3.57 -5.34
CA ASN A 148 28.38 3.81 -6.54
C ASN A 148 27.73 3.08 -7.72
N PHE A 149 27.51 3.79 -8.83
CA PHE A 149 26.78 3.27 -9.98
C PHE A 149 27.65 2.98 -11.22
N ASP A 150 28.97 3.21 -11.15
CA ASP A 150 29.88 3.19 -12.30
C ASP A 150 30.03 1.81 -12.97
N GLU A 151 29.66 0.73 -12.28
CA GLU A 151 29.79 -0.63 -12.83
C GLU A 151 28.80 -0.92 -13.96
N ILE A 152 27.56 -0.44 -13.86
CA ILE A 152 26.51 -0.78 -14.83
C ILE A 152 25.78 0.43 -15.40
N LEU A 153 25.86 1.60 -14.76
CA LEU A 153 25.11 2.78 -15.15
C LEU A 153 26.05 3.83 -15.75
N THR A 154 25.67 4.35 -16.90
CA THR A 154 26.29 5.53 -17.51
C THR A 154 25.59 6.77 -16.99
N PHE A 155 26.33 7.62 -16.28
CA PHE A 155 25.84 8.92 -15.82
C PHE A 155 25.47 9.84 -16.99
N VAL A 156 24.33 10.52 -16.87
CA VAL A 156 23.89 11.53 -17.84
C VAL A 156 23.98 12.93 -17.25
N LYS A 157 23.32 13.16 -16.11
CA LYS A 157 23.35 14.44 -15.39
C LYS A 157 22.89 14.28 -13.95
N ALA A 158 23.30 15.20 -13.08
CA ALA A 158 22.67 15.44 -11.79
C ALA A 158 22.34 16.93 -11.67
N THR A 159 21.24 17.22 -10.98
CA THR A 159 20.79 18.58 -10.72
C THR A 159 20.28 18.74 -9.30
N GLU A 160 20.48 19.92 -8.74
CA GLU A 160 19.80 20.37 -7.53
C GLU A 160 18.58 21.19 -7.91
N LYS A 161 17.46 20.91 -7.23
CA LYS A 161 16.20 21.63 -7.37
C LYS A 161 15.92 22.43 -6.10
N PRO A 162 16.04 23.77 -6.16
CA PRO A 162 15.54 24.61 -5.08
C PRO A 162 14.10 24.24 -4.77
N SER A 163 13.82 23.95 -3.49
CA SER A 163 12.50 23.51 -3.08
C SER A 163 12.21 23.89 -1.63
N ASN A 164 11.01 23.58 -1.16
CA ASN A 164 10.60 23.76 0.24
C ASN A 164 11.16 22.71 1.22
N ILE A 165 12.05 21.82 0.77
CA ILE A 165 12.78 20.86 1.62
C ILE A 165 14.27 21.23 1.68
N LEU A 166 15.02 20.66 2.63
CA LEU A 166 16.41 21.05 2.89
C LEU A 166 17.36 20.79 1.71
N GLU A 167 17.13 19.70 0.98
CA GLU A 167 17.94 19.35 -0.19
C GLU A 167 17.08 18.49 -1.11
N TYR A 168 17.04 18.83 -2.40
CA TYR A 168 16.36 18.01 -3.41
C TYR A 168 17.24 17.85 -4.63
N LEU A 169 17.77 16.64 -4.80
CA LEU A 169 18.66 16.30 -5.91
C LEU A 169 17.99 15.30 -6.83
N LEU A 170 18.24 15.44 -8.12
CA LEU A 170 17.87 14.51 -9.16
C LEU A 170 19.08 14.07 -9.94
N ALA A 171 19.15 12.81 -10.35
CA ALA A 171 20.15 12.34 -11.28
C ALA A 171 19.56 11.36 -12.29
N SER A 172 20.06 11.45 -13.51
CA SER A 172 19.68 10.58 -14.62
C SER A 172 20.86 9.75 -15.04
N TYR A 173 20.62 8.45 -15.20
CA TYR A 173 21.57 7.47 -15.68
C TYR A 173 20.91 6.61 -16.76
N THR A 174 21.76 5.91 -17.52
CA THR A 174 21.30 4.95 -18.54
C THR A 174 22.12 3.68 -18.52
N THR A 175 21.56 2.58 -19.02
CA THR A 175 22.32 1.35 -19.24
C THR A 175 21.76 0.57 -20.42
N THR A 176 22.64 -0.16 -21.10
CA THR A 176 22.27 -1.13 -22.16
C THR A 176 21.99 -2.52 -21.60
N ASN A 177 22.20 -2.72 -20.29
CA ASN A 177 21.80 -3.95 -19.60
C ASN A 177 20.28 -4.14 -19.64
N SER A 178 19.83 -5.39 -19.48
CA SER A 178 18.41 -5.68 -19.35
C SER A 178 17.85 -5.01 -18.08
N LEU A 179 16.55 -4.70 -18.11
CA LEU A 179 15.85 -4.15 -16.94
C LEU A 179 16.03 -5.07 -15.72
N ASP A 180 15.88 -6.38 -15.89
CA ASP A 180 16.01 -7.36 -14.81
C ASP A 180 17.41 -7.38 -14.19
N ASN A 181 18.47 -7.34 -15.02
CA ASN A 181 19.84 -7.29 -14.53
C ASN A 181 20.14 -5.97 -13.80
N THR A 182 19.59 -4.87 -14.30
CA THR A 182 19.74 -3.55 -13.68
C THR A 182 19.06 -3.52 -12.31
N ILE A 183 17.84 -4.07 -12.20
CA ILE A 183 17.12 -4.22 -10.94
C ILE A 183 17.92 -5.10 -9.96
N LEU A 184 18.43 -6.24 -10.43
CA LEU A 184 19.18 -7.16 -9.58
C LEU A 184 20.45 -6.51 -9.01
N PHE A 185 21.20 -5.79 -9.85
CA PHE A 185 22.36 -5.03 -9.42
C PHE A 185 22.00 -4.00 -8.34
N LEU A 186 20.98 -3.18 -8.58
CA LEU A 186 20.59 -2.14 -7.62
C LEU A 186 20.14 -2.74 -6.29
N LYS A 187 19.38 -3.85 -6.32
CA LYS A 187 18.98 -4.56 -5.10
C LYS A 187 20.19 -5.07 -4.32
N ASP A 188 21.18 -5.63 -5.00
CA ASP A 188 22.40 -6.13 -4.36
C ASP A 188 23.24 -4.98 -3.77
N ALA A 189 23.39 -3.87 -4.51
CA ALA A 189 24.09 -2.68 -4.04
C ALA A 189 23.44 -2.08 -2.78
N LEU A 190 22.11 -1.95 -2.79
CA LEU A 190 21.34 -1.47 -1.64
C LEU A 190 21.48 -2.40 -0.42
N LYS A 191 21.42 -3.72 -0.65
CA LYS A 191 21.59 -4.73 0.41
C LYS A 191 23.00 -4.69 1.01
N LYS A 192 24.04 -4.58 0.17
CA LYS A 192 25.45 -4.44 0.60
C LYS A 192 25.66 -3.18 1.43
N ALA A 193 24.98 -2.09 1.08
CA ALA A 193 24.99 -0.85 1.85
C ALA A 193 24.14 -0.91 3.14
N GLY A 194 23.52 -2.06 3.46
CA GLY A 194 22.71 -2.24 4.67
C GLY A 194 21.39 -1.46 4.66
N MET A 195 20.89 -1.09 3.48
CA MET A 195 19.71 -0.24 3.34
C MET A 195 18.44 -1.07 3.22
N ASN A 196 17.44 -0.75 4.04
CA ASN A 196 16.10 -1.32 3.92
C ASN A 196 15.32 -0.58 2.83
N PHE A 197 14.91 -1.30 1.79
CA PHE A 197 14.21 -0.73 0.64
C PHE A 197 12.88 -1.44 0.36
N THR A 198 11.94 -0.69 -0.20
CA THR A 198 10.70 -1.23 -0.78
C THR A 198 10.82 -1.28 -2.30
N PHE A 199 10.10 -2.22 -2.91
CA PHE A 199 10.12 -2.45 -4.36
C PHE A 199 8.69 -2.49 -4.89
N SER A 200 8.38 -1.69 -5.91
CA SER A 200 7.13 -1.76 -6.65
C SER A 200 7.38 -1.66 -8.16
N GLY A 201 6.65 -2.43 -8.97
CA GLY A 201 6.66 -2.25 -10.44
C GLY A 201 6.36 -3.50 -11.27
N ALA A 202 5.52 -3.33 -12.29
CA ALA A 202 5.22 -4.33 -13.32
C ALA A 202 5.94 -3.96 -14.64
N LYS A 203 7.20 -4.36 -14.78
CA LYS A 203 8.01 -4.37 -16.03
C LYS A 203 8.38 -3.04 -16.73
N THR A 204 7.79 -1.87 -16.47
CA THR A 204 8.23 -0.59 -17.11
C THR A 204 8.36 0.62 -16.18
N GLY A 205 8.13 0.46 -14.88
CA GLY A 205 8.26 1.52 -13.89
C GLY A 205 8.62 0.92 -12.54
N THR A 206 9.88 0.53 -12.39
CA THR A 206 10.36 -0.02 -11.11
C THR A 206 10.74 1.12 -10.20
N ILE A 207 10.14 1.19 -9.02
CA ILE A 207 10.49 2.15 -7.98
C ILE A 207 11.17 1.38 -6.85
N ILE A 208 12.40 1.79 -6.53
CA ILE A 208 13.08 1.39 -5.30
C ILE A 208 13.14 2.61 -4.41
N SER A 209 12.53 2.54 -3.23
CA SER A 209 12.60 3.64 -2.26
C SER A 209 13.14 3.19 -0.93
N TYR A 210 13.97 4.04 -0.33
CA TYR A 210 14.53 3.85 1.00
C TYR A 210 14.76 5.20 1.66
N GLY A 211 14.68 5.24 2.98
CA GLY A 211 14.77 6.49 3.71
C GLY A 211 14.18 6.39 5.11
N ASN A 212 14.36 7.44 5.89
CA ASN A 212 13.80 7.62 7.22
C ASN A 212 13.10 8.99 7.30
N GLU A 213 12.82 9.48 8.51
CA GLU A 213 12.23 10.82 8.67
C GLU A 213 13.15 12.00 8.30
N LYS A 214 14.44 11.74 8.08
CA LYS A 214 15.45 12.75 7.72
C LYS A 214 15.73 12.82 6.23
N GLU A 215 15.88 11.66 5.59
CA GLU A 215 16.23 11.56 4.17
C GLU A 215 15.40 10.52 3.44
N ARG A 216 15.20 10.74 2.13
CA ARG A 216 14.57 9.79 1.21
C ARG A 216 15.36 9.70 -0.07
N LYS A 217 15.46 8.48 -0.58
CA LYS A 217 16.11 8.14 -1.82
C LYS A 217 15.17 7.29 -2.65
N ILE A 218 14.97 7.65 -3.91
CA ILE A 218 14.05 6.98 -4.83
C ILE A 218 14.81 6.68 -6.12
N ILE A 219 14.69 5.46 -6.63
CA ILE A 219 15.27 5.04 -7.91
C ILE A 219 14.12 4.54 -8.79
N MET A 220 13.96 5.15 -9.96
CA MET A 220 12.91 4.86 -10.94
C MET A 220 13.56 4.31 -12.21
N LEU A 221 13.16 3.13 -12.64
CA LEU A 221 13.65 2.50 -13.86
C LEU A 221 12.56 2.45 -14.93
N GLU A 222 12.90 2.92 -16.13
CA GLU A 222 12.04 2.91 -17.31
C GLU A 222 12.79 2.25 -18.48
N LYS A 223 12.21 1.19 -19.06
CA LYS A 223 12.76 0.58 -20.27
C LYS A 223 12.25 1.31 -21.50
N LYS A 224 13.17 1.89 -22.28
CA LYS A 224 12.89 2.53 -23.57
C LYS A 224 13.71 1.86 -24.67
N ASN A 225 13.06 1.03 -25.47
CA ASN A 225 13.70 0.18 -26.49
C ASN A 225 14.77 -0.76 -25.89
N SER A 226 16.01 -0.66 -26.35
CA SER A 226 17.18 -1.39 -25.87
C SER A 226 17.90 -0.70 -24.69
N LEU A 227 17.44 0.47 -24.27
CA LEU A 227 18.04 1.25 -23.19
C LEU A 227 17.15 1.23 -21.95
N VAL A 228 17.75 1.11 -20.77
CA VAL A 228 17.08 1.34 -19.49
C VAL A 228 17.52 2.71 -18.98
N LYS A 229 16.54 3.57 -18.73
CA LYS A 229 16.72 4.86 -18.08
C LYS A 229 16.54 4.67 -16.58
N VAL A 230 17.44 5.24 -15.79
CA VAL A 230 17.39 5.18 -14.32
C VAL A 230 17.40 6.61 -13.80
N GLU A 231 16.28 7.05 -13.25
CA GLU A 231 16.12 8.34 -12.60
C GLU A 231 16.22 8.16 -11.09
N MET A 232 17.00 8.99 -10.44
CA MET A 232 17.25 8.91 -9.01
C MET A 232 16.95 10.23 -8.33
N ASN A 233 16.28 10.17 -7.20
CA ASN A 233 15.93 11.33 -6.40
C ASN A 233 16.53 11.15 -5.02
N TYR A 234 17.21 12.18 -4.52
CA TYR A 234 17.59 12.30 -3.12
C TYR A 234 16.88 13.52 -2.52
N GLN A 235 16.30 13.34 -1.34
CA GLN A 235 15.51 14.34 -0.64
C GLN A 235 15.93 14.38 0.83
N LYS A 236 16.49 15.49 1.28
CA LYS A 236 16.72 15.76 2.70
C LYS A 236 15.57 16.60 3.22
N LEU A 237 14.87 16.09 4.23
CA LEU A 237 13.64 16.66 4.76
C LEU A 237 13.88 17.41 6.07
N THR A 238 14.71 16.84 6.95
CA THR A 238 15.06 17.42 8.26
C THR A 238 16.57 17.26 8.54
N ASN A 239 17.08 17.98 9.54
CA ASN A 239 18.50 17.97 9.91
C ASN A 239 18.92 16.69 10.67
#